data_AF-A0A957UZC6-F1
#
_entry.id   AF-A0A957UZC6-F1
#
_cell.length_a   1.000
_cell.length_b   1.000
_cell.length_c   1.000
_cell.angle_alpha   90.00
_cell.angle_beta   90.00
_cell.angle_gamma   90.00
#
_symmetry.space_group_name_H-M   'P 1'
#
loop_
_entity.id
_entity.type
_entity.pdbx_description
1 polymer ?
#
loop_
_entity_poly.entity_id
_entity_poly.type
_entity_poly.pdbx_seq_one_letter_code
_entity_poly.pdbx_strand_id
1 'polypeptide(L)' 'MPKPTIAITIGHAHYTRIFSDATWRALDAFADVIHHPGDEPADKAALIALLPAADACITSWDVAPLDA' A
#
# COMPACT_ATOMS: atom_id res chain seq x y z
N MET A 1 7.39 -3.14 21.50
CA MET A 1 6.45 -2.13 20.96
C MET A 1 5.50 -2.87 20.03
N PRO A 2 4.21 -2.54 19.99
CA PRO A 2 3.33 -3.05 18.93
C PRO A 2 3.90 -2.67 17.55
N LYS A 3 3.64 -3.50 16.54
CA LYS A 3 3.99 -3.15 15.16
C LYS A 3 3.22 -1.88 14.75
N PRO A 4 3.81 -0.97 13.95
CA PRO A 4 3.06 0.12 13.35
C PRO A 4 2.02 -0.44 12.36
N THR A 5 0.90 0.27 12.20
CA THR A 5 -0.10 -0.03 11.17
C THR A 5 0.22 0.76 9.91
N ILE A 6 0.42 0.07 8.78
CA ILE A 6 0.68 0.70 7.48
C ILE A 6 -0.49 0.48 6.53
N ALA A 7 -1.01 1.55 5.96
CA ALA A 7 -1.99 1.49 4.89
C ALA A 7 -1.31 1.36 3.52
N ILE A 8 -1.67 0.35 2.73
CA ILE A 8 -1.36 0.31 1.30
C ILE A 8 -2.55 0.86 0.54
N THR A 9 -2.39 2.05 -0.04
CA THR A 9 -3.42 2.76 -0.80
C THR A 9 -3.21 2.64 -2.31
N ILE A 10 -2.24 1.82 -2.72
CA ILE A 10 -2.01 1.40 -4.10
C ILE A 10 -3.12 0.43 -4.50
N GLY A 11 -3.60 0.53 -5.74
CA GLY A 11 -4.50 -0.47 -6.33
C GLY A 11 -3.82 -1.83 -6.52
N HIS A 12 -4.56 -2.91 -6.31
CA HIS A 12 -4.04 -4.28 -6.43
C HIS A 12 -3.40 -4.56 -7.81
N ALA A 13 -3.87 -3.92 -8.87
CA ALA A 13 -3.34 -4.07 -10.23
C ALA A 13 -1.83 -3.75 -10.33
N HIS A 14 -1.28 -2.95 -9.40
CA HIS A 14 0.12 -2.52 -9.42
C HIS A 14 1.03 -3.29 -8.46
N TYR A 15 0.49 -4.22 -7.67
CA TYR A 15 1.26 -4.88 -6.60
C TYR A 15 2.49 -5.61 -7.12
N THR A 16 2.36 -6.37 -8.21
CA THR A 16 3.47 -7.14 -8.79
C THR A 16 4.57 -6.27 -9.38
N ARG A 17 4.28 -5.00 -9.69
CA ARG A 17 5.25 -4.04 -10.21
C ARG A 17 5.99 -3.30 -9.09
N ILE A 18 5.37 -3.15 -7.92
CA ILE A 18 5.90 -2.36 -6.81
C ILE A 18 6.51 -3.24 -5.71
N PHE A 19 5.90 -4.39 -5.44
CA PHE A 19 6.28 -5.29 -4.35
C PHE A 19 6.79 -6.63 -4.88
N SER A 20 8.04 -6.94 -4.54
CA SER A 20 8.57 -8.29 -4.66
C SER A 20 8.18 -9.15 -3.44
N ASP A 21 8.34 -10.47 -3.53
CA ASP A 21 8.16 -11.37 -2.39
C ASP A 21 9.04 -10.99 -1.19
N ALA A 22 10.26 -10.54 -1.45
CA ALA A 22 11.18 -10.08 -0.40
C ALA A 22 10.66 -8.80 0.27
N THR A 23 10.09 -7.89 -0.51
CA THR A 23 9.46 -6.66 -0.01
C THR A 23 8.25 -6.99 0.87
N TRP A 24 7.39 -7.93 0.45
CA TRP A 24 6.25 -8.38 1.25
C TRP A 24 6.66 -8.99 2.58
N ARG A 25 7.67 -9.87 2.58
CA ARG A 25 8.19 -10.46 3.82
C ARG A 25 8.79 -9.41 4.76
N ALA A 26 9.51 -8.44 4.21
CA ALA A 26 10.08 -7.35 5.00
C ALA A 26 8.98 -6.47 5.63
N LEU A 27 7.93 -6.17 4.87
CA LEU A 27 6.80 -5.39 5.34
C LEU A 27 6.02 -6.14 6.44
N ASP A 28 5.73 -7.43 6.23
CA ASP A 28 5.04 -8.29 7.22
C ASP A 28 5.84 -8.45 8.52
N ALA A 29 7.17 -8.52 8.43
CA ALA A 29 8.02 -8.53 9.61
C ALA A 29 7.98 -7.21 10.40
N PHE A 30 7.83 -6.08 9.70
CA PHE A 30 7.91 -4.73 10.27
C PHE A 30 6.57 -4.21 10.81
N ALA A 31 5.47 -4.39 10.08
CA ALA A 31 4.20 -3.70 10.28
C ALA A 31 2.98 -4.63 10.21
N ASP A 32 1.87 -4.20 10.80
CA ASP A 32 0.54 -4.72 10.46
C ASP A 32 0.02 -3.93 9.26
N VAL A 33 -0.50 -4.61 8.23
CA VAL A 33 -0.86 -3.97 6.96
C VAL A 33 -2.38 -3.94 6.77
N ILE A 34 -2.92 -2.76 6.45
CA ILE A 34 -4.30 -2.58 5.98
C ILE A 34 -4.29 -2.24 4.49
N HIS A 35 -5.10 -2.95 3.71
CA HIS A 35 -5.11 -2.82 2.26
C HIS A 35 -6.34 -2.01 1.80
N HIS A 36 -6.12 -1.07 0.87
CA HIS A 36 -7.20 -0.63 -0.01
C HIS A 36 -7.66 -1.82 -0.87
N PRO A 37 -8.96 -2.16 -0.91
CA PRO A 37 -9.43 -3.40 -1.54
C PRO A 37 -9.56 -3.33 -3.07
N GLY A 38 -9.49 -2.14 -3.67
CA GLY A 38 -9.70 -1.94 -5.10
C GLY A 38 -8.48 -2.21 -5.97
N ASP A 39 -8.73 -2.47 -7.24
CA ASP A 39 -7.68 -2.66 -8.24
C ASP A 39 -6.99 -1.35 -8.64
N GLU A 40 -7.69 -0.22 -8.49
CA GLU A 40 -7.22 1.14 -8.71
C GLU A 40 -6.71 1.78 -7.39
N PRO A 41 -5.84 2.79 -7.45
CA PRO A 41 -5.44 3.55 -6.26
C PRO A 41 -6.63 4.09 -5.47
N ALA A 42 -6.48 4.14 -4.15
CA ALA A 42 -7.52 4.64 -3.26
C ALA A 42 -7.92 6.08 -3.61
N ASP A 43 -9.22 6.28 -3.85
CA ASP A 43 -9.78 7.62 -4.05
C ASP A 43 -9.86 8.42 -2.74
N LYS A 44 -10.29 9.68 -2.84
CA LYS A 44 -10.45 10.56 -1.67
C LYS A 44 -11.31 9.95 -0.56
N ALA A 45 -12.42 9.29 -0.91
CA ALA A 45 -13.34 8.74 0.09
C ALA A 45 -12.72 7.54 0.80
N ALA A 46 -12.06 6.66 0.04
CA ALA A 46 -11.32 5.52 0.57
C ALA A 46 -10.16 5.96 1.49
N LEU A 47 -9.41 6.99 1.11
CA LEU A 47 -8.32 7.54 1.92
C LEU A 47 -8.82 8.10 3.26
N ILE A 48 -9.91 8.87 3.24
CA ILE A 48 -10.53 9.42 4.46
C ILE A 48 -10.96 8.31 5.42
N ALA A 49 -11.44 7.18 4.89
CA ALA A 49 -11.84 6.03 5.69
C ALA A 49 -10.65 5.22 6.23
N LEU A 50 -9.60 5.04 5.43
CA LEU A 50 -8.50 4.11 5.73
C LEU A 50 -7.40 4.73 6.61
N LEU A 51 -7.00 5.98 6.33
CA LEU A 51 -5.84 6.61 6.96
C LEU A 51 -5.96 6.87 8.48
N PRO A 52 -7.15 7.09 9.09
CA PRO A 52 -7.24 7.33 10.53
C PRO A 52 -6.72 6.19 11.42
N ALA A 53 -6.67 4.97 10.89
CA ALA A 53 -6.17 3.79 11.61
C ALA A 53 -4.68 3.49 11.33
N ALA A 54 -4.03 4.24 10.44
CA ALA A 54 -2.67 3.97 9.99
C ALA A 54 -1.67 4.96 10.57
N ASP A 55 -0.50 4.45 10.97
CA ASP A 55 0.65 5.26 11.38
C ASP A 55 1.43 5.80 10.17
N ALA A 56 1.35 5.11 9.02
CA ALA A 56 1.96 5.51 7.75
C ALA A 56 1.17 4.96 6.55
N CYS A 57 1.45 5.47 5.34
CA CYS A 57 0.87 4.94 4.11
C CYS A 57 1.91 4.72 3.01
N ILE A 58 1.68 3.68 2.20
CA ILE A 58 2.38 3.43 0.94
C ILE A 58 1.37 3.70 -0.18
N THR A 59 1.68 4.68 -1.03
CA THR A 59 0.77 5.16 -2.07
C THR A 59 1.47 5.26 -3.42
N SER A 60 0.71 5.07 -4.49
CA SER A 60 1.10 5.30 -5.88
C SER A 60 -0.15 5.54 -6.72
N TRP A 61 -0.05 6.34 -7.78
CA TRP A 61 -1.17 6.60 -8.70
C TRP A 61 -1.11 5.76 -9.97
N ASP A 62 0.10 5.47 -10.42
CA ASP A 62 0.42 4.51 -11.48
C ASP A 62 1.89 4.11 -11.28
N VAL A 63 2.44 3.30 -12.17
CA VAL A 63 3.89 3.06 -12.24
C VAL A 63 4.49 3.88 -13.37
N ALA A 64 5.61 4.56 -13.11
CA ALA A 64 6.37 5.17 -14.18
C ALA A 64 6.84 4.07 -15.17
N PRO A 65 6.65 4.23 -16.48
CA PRO A 65 7.20 3.31 -17.46
C PRO A 65 8.73 3.29 -17.32
N LEU A 66 9.31 2.09 -17.24
CA LEU A 66 10.75 1.93 -17.03
C LEU A 66 11.57 2.23 -18.29
N ASP A 67 10.95 2.28 -19.47
CA ASP A 67 11.58 2.66 -20.73
C ASP A 67 10.55 3.38 -21.62
N ALA A 68 10.95 4.47 -22.25
CA ALA A 68 10.22 5.15 -23.32
C ALA A 68 10.81 4.78 -24.69
#